data_AF-A0A7C4TVS4-F1
#
_entry.id   AF-A0A7C4TVS4-F1
#
_cell.length_a   1.000
_cell.length_b   1.000
_cell.length_c   1.000
_cell.angle_alpha   90.00
_cell.angle_beta   90.00
_cell.angle_gamma   90.00
#
_symmetry.space_group_name_H-M   'P 1'
#
loop_
_entity.id
_entity.type
_entity.pdbx_description
1 polymer ?
#
loop_
_entity_poly.entity_id
_entity_poly.type
_entity_poly.pdbx_seq_one_letter_code
_entity_poly.pdbx_strand_id
1 'polypeptide(L)'
;RLQAAANGVMSIGRLGNQYLNEKEPWNLIKRDKAKAAATMYVAAQLVKALAIVSAPIIPFTSEELWKTLNLPGSVHQQRWEEALKPLPAGHKIAEAKPLFRKIEADEKKLDEMLEKVRKALAK
;
A
#
# COMPACT_ATOMS: atom_id res chain seq x y z
N ARG A 1 -2.82 18.64 11.16
CA ARG A 1 -2.59 17.30 11.76
C ARG A 1 -2.82 16.16 10.76
N LEU A 2 -3.91 16.15 9.98
CA LEU A 2 -4.16 15.12 8.95
C LEU A 2 -3.06 15.02 7.87
N GLN A 3 -2.54 16.15 7.39
CA GLN A 3 -1.43 16.16 6.43
C GLN A 3 -0.17 15.47 7.00
N ALA A 4 0.16 15.69 8.27
CA ALA A 4 1.29 15.03 8.92
C ALA A 4 1.05 13.51 9.02
N ALA A 5 -0.18 13.09 9.30
CA ALA A 5 -0.54 11.66 9.30
C ALA A 5 -0.40 11.05 7.89
N ALA A 6 -0.90 11.73 6.85
CA ALA A 6 -0.73 11.29 5.45
C ALA A 6 0.75 11.16 5.07
N ASN A 7 1.58 12.14 5.46
CA ASN A 7 3.02 12.07 5.24
C ASN A 7 3.66 10.91 6.01
N GLY A 8 3.19 10.61 7.22
CA GLY A 8 3.60 9.45 8.01
C GLY A 8 3.31 8.12 7.31
N VAL A 9 2.10 7.95 6.78
CA VAL A 9 1.72 6.77 5.98
C VAL A 9 2.64 6.63 4.76
N MET A 10 2.90 7.72 4.04
CA MET A 10 3.81 7.71 2.89
C MET A 10 5.25 7.36 3.28
N SER A 11 5.71 7.79 4.46
CA SER A 11 7.04 7.42 4.97
C SER A 11 7.17 5.92 5.22
N ILE A 12 6.13 5.25 5.72
CA ILE A 12 6.13 3.78 5.88
C ILE A 12 6.30 3.10 4.52
N GLY A 13 5.57 3.56 3.50
CA GLY A 13 5.72 3.05 2.13
C GLY A 13 7.14 3.24 1.58
N ARG A 14 7.75 4.41 1.80
CA ARG A 14 9.14 4.67 1.41
C ARG A 14 10.14 3.75 2.11
N LEU A 15 9.98 3.53 3.42
CA LEU A 15 10.82 2.62 4.19
C LEU A 15 10.73 1.18 3.67
N GLY A 16 9.52 0.71 3.34
CA GLY A 16 9.34 -0.61 2.73
C GLY A 16 10.03 -0.75 1.37
N ASN A 17 9.94 0.28 0.53
CA ASN A 17 10.65 0.30 -0.75
C ASN A 17 12.16 0.30 -0.58
N GLN A 18 12.69 1.10 0.35
CA GLN A 18 14.12 1.11 0.66
C GLN A 18 14.59 -0.27 1.13
N TYR A 19 13.86 -0.90 2.05
CA TYR A 19 14.17 -2.25 2.52
C TYR A 19 14.21 -3.28 1.37
N LEU A 20 13.21 -3.27 0.48
CA LEU A 20 13.18 -4.17 -0.67
C LEU A 20 14.34 -3.92 -1.63
N ASN A 21 14.68 -2.66 -1.88
CA ASN A 21 15.78 -2.28 -2.76
C ASN A 21 17.14 -2.68 -2.18
N GLU A 22 17.36 -2.53 -0.88
CA GLU A 22 18.61 -2.94 -0.22
C GLU A 22 18.77 -4.47 -0.16
N LYS A 23 17.67 -5.21 -0.06
CA LYS A 23 17.70 -6.68 0.02
C LYS A 23 17.64 -7.39 -1.32
N GLU A 24 17.16 -6.72 -2.35
CA GLU A 24 17.01 -7.22 -3.72
C GLU A 24 16.48 -8.66 -3.80
N PRO A 25 15.27 -8.97 -3.25
CA PRO A 25 14.78 -10.34 -3.15
C PRO A 25 14.68 -11.07 -4.50
N TRP A 26 14.46 -10.34 -5.59
CA TRP A 26 14.44 -10.85 -6.98
C TRP A 26 15.81 -11.38 -7.44
N ASN A 27 16.90 -10.86 -6.88
CA ASN A 27 18.26 -11.35 -7.11
C ASN A 27 18.64 -12.40 -6.05
N LEU A 28 18.31 -12.12 -4.79
CA LEU A 28 18.65 -12.97 -3.64
C LEU A 28 18.06 -14.38 -3.74
N ILE A 29 16.85 -14.51 -4.29
CA ILE A 29 16.17 -15.81 -4.46
C ILE A 29 17.00 -16.83 -5.27
N LYS A 30 17.90 -16.35 -6.14
CA LYS A 30 18.77 -17.19 -6.98
C LYS A 30 19.96 -17.77 -6.20
N ARG A 31 20.30 -17.19 -5.04
CA ARG A 31 21.49 -17.51 -4.25
C ARG A 31 21.16 -18.05 -2.86
N ASP A 32 20.15 -17.47 -2.21
CA ASP A 32 19.73 -17.83 -0.85
C ASP A 32 18.20 -17.67 -0.72
N LYS A 33 17.49 -18.78 -0.94
CA LYS A 33 16.02 -18.80 -0.90
C LYS A 33 15.48 -18.50 0.49
N ALA A 34 16.16 -18.92 1.55
CA ALA A 34 15.71 -18.71 2.91
C ALA A 34 15.75 -17.22 3.29
N LYS A 35 16.83 -16.51 2.93
CA LYS A 35 16.89 -15.05 3.14
C LYS A 35 15.92 -14.30 2.26
N ALA A 36 15.74 -14.68 0.99
CA ALA A 36 14.73 -14.06 0.14
C ALA A 36 13.32 -14.23 0.73
N ALA A 37 12.99 -15.42 1.25
CA ALA A 37 11.72 -15.68 1.92
C ALA A 37 11.55 -14.81 3.19
N ALA A 38 12.59 -14.65 4.01
CA ALA A 38 12.55 -13.77 5.18
C ALA A 38 12.32 -12.30 4.79
N THR A 39 12.97 -11.82 3.72
CA THR A 39 12.74 -10.48 3.18
C THR A 39 11.29 -10.30 2.74
N MET A 40 10.75 -11.25 1.98
CA MET A 40 9.35 -11.20 1.52
C MET A 40 8.36 -11.29 2.68
N TYR A 41 8.68 -12.05 3.73
CA TYR A 41 7.87 -12.12 4.95
C TYR A 41 7.76 -10.74 5.62
N VAL A 42 8.89 -10.06 5.83
CA VAL A 42 8.90 -8.71 6.41
C VAL A 42 8.13 -7.72 5.53
N ALA A 43 8.33 -7.78 4.21
CA ALA A 43 7.61 -6.94 3.27
C ALA A 43 6.08 -7.14 3.35
N ALA A 44 5.61 -8.39 3.48
CA ALA A 44 4.18 -8.68 3.64
C ALA A 44 3.61 -8.09 4.95
N GLN A 45 4.38 -8.10 6.05
CA GLN A 45 3.96 -7.44 7.30
C GLN A 45 3.82 -5.92 7.13
N LEU A 46 4.78 -5.29 6.42
CA LEU A 46 4.72 -3.86 6.13
C LEU A 46 3.48 -3.51 5.28
N VAL A 47 3.14 -4.36 4.31
CA VAL A 47 1.93 -4.18 3.49
C VAL A 47 0.65 -4.31 4.35
N LYS A 48 0.59 -5.26 5.30
CA LYS A 48 -0.53 -5.38 6.25
C LYS A 48 -0.67 -4.12 7.10
N ALA A 49 0.44 -3.64 7.66
CA ALA A 49 0.45 -2.42 8.44
C ALA A 49 -0.03 -1.22 7.60
N LEU A 50 0.46 -1.09 6.36
CA LEU A 50 0.04 -0.05 5.42
C LEU A 50 -1.46 -0.09 5.13
N ALA A 51 -2.03 -1.27 4.89
CA ALA A 51 -3.47 -1.42 4.67
C ALA A 51 -4.27 -0.82 5.84
N ILE A 52 -3.89 -1.12 7.08
CA ILE A 52 -4.60 -0.64 8.28
C ILE A 52 -4.41 0.86 8.49
N VAL A 53 -3.17 1.36 8.47
CA VAL A 53 -2.88 2.78 8.80
C VAL A 53 -3.34 3.74 7.72
N SER A 54 -3.45 3.27 6.47
CA SER A 54 -3.90 4.08 5.34
C SER A 54 -5.43 4.08 5.17
N ALA A 55 -6.17 3.21 5.86
CA ALA A 55 -7.62 3.11 5.76
C ALA A 55 -8.38 4.43 6.03
N PRO A 56 -7.97 5.30 6.98
CA PRO A 56 -8.63 6.59 7.18
C PRO A 56 -8.38 7.63 6.07
N ILE A 57 -7.43 7.37 5.17
CA ILE A 57 -6.97 8.33 4.14
C ILE A 57 -7.34 7.85 2.73
N ILE A 58 -7.09 6.57 2.44
CA ILE A 58 -7.36 5.90 1.16
C ILE A 58 -8.16 4.62 1.40
N PRO A 59 -9.42 4.71 1.85
CA PRO A 59 -10.19 3.57 2.35
C PRO A 59 -10.33 2.45 1.31
N PHE A 60 -10.63 2.79 0.06
CA PHE A 60 -10.84 1.82 -1.01
C PHE A 60 -9.56 1.06 -1.35
N THR A 61 -8.44 1.76 -1.50
CA THR A 61 -7.15 1.12 -1.81
C THR A 61 -6.65 0.26 -0.63
N SER A 62 -6.95 0.69 0.59
CA SER A 62 -6.63 -0.08 1.80
C SER A 62 -7.38 -1.41 1.84
N GLU A 63 -8.65 -1.40 1.45
CA GLU A 63 -9.47 -2.60 1.32
C GLU A 63 -8.95 -3.51 0.18
N GLU A 64 -8.53 -2.96 -0.95
CA GLU A 64 -7.90 -3.76 -2.02
C GLU A 64 -6.57 -4.38 -1.60
N LEU A 65 -5.76 -3.68 -0.79
CA LEU A 65 -4.57 -4.24 -0.15
C LEU A 65 -4.92 -5.38 0.80
N TRP A 66 -5.96 -5.21 1.63
CA TRP A 66 -6.43 -6.23 2.56
C TRP A 66 -6.88 -7.51 1.84
N LYS A 67 -7.62 -7.36 0.75
CA LYS A 67 -8.01 -8.46 -0.14
C LYS A 67 -6.82 -9.12 -0.84
N THR A 68 -5.84 -8.32 -1.28
CA THR A 68 -4.60 -8.85 -1.88
C THR A 68 -3.84 -9.71 -0.88
N LEU A 69 -3.77 -9.26 0.38
CA LEU A 69 -3.24 -10.06 1.48
C LEU A 69 -4.13 -11.25 1.85
N ASN A 70 -5.29 -11.45 1.22
CA ASN A 70 -6.21 -12.56 1.46
C ASN A 70 -6.56 -12.72 2.95
N LEU A 71 -6.83 -11.58 3.60
CA LEU A 71 -7.23 -11.53 5.00
C LEU A 71 -8.76 -11.53 5.12
N PRO A 72 -9.31 -12.16 6.17
CA PRO A 72 -10.75 -12.25 6.34
C PRO A 72 -11.36 -10.88 6.68
N GLY A 73 -12.64 -10.72 6.33
CA GLY A 73 -13.41 -9.51 6.61
C GLY A 73 -12.90 -8.29 5.85
N SER A 74 -13.08 -7.11 6.44
CA SER A 74 -12.66 -5.83 5.87
C SER A 74 -11.61 -5.16 6.75
N VAL A 75 -10.72 -4.38 6.12
CA VAL A 75 -9.75 -3.54 6.84
C VAL A 75 -10.43 -2.52 7.75
N HIS A 76 -11.64 -2.07 7.38
CA HIS A 76 -12.40 -1.06 8.12
C HIS A 76 -12.97 -1.56 9.44
N GLN A 77 -12.97 -2.88 9.65
CA GLN A 77 -13.42 -3.52 10.89
C GLN A 77 -12.24 -3.78 11.84
N GLN A 78 -11.01 -3.53 11.40
CA GLN A 78 -9.80 -3.84 12.16
C GLN A 78 -9.42 -2.70 13.10
N ARG A 79 -8.76 -3.07 14.20
CA ARG A 79 -8.12 -2.12 15.09
C ARG A 79 -6.66 -1.91 14.70
N TRP A 80 -6.06 -0.82 15.15
CA TRP A 80 -4.66 -0.50 14.83
C TRP A 80 -3.66 -1.52 15.37
N GLU A 81 -3.97 -2.20 16.48
CA GLU A 81 -3.11 -3.25 17.03
C GLU A 81 -2.97 -4.45 16.08
N GLU A 82 -3.91 -4.64 15.16
CA GLU A 82 -3.85 -5.68 14.14
C GLU A 82 -2.67 -5.47 13.17
N ALA A 83 -2.19 -4.22 13.02
CA ALA A 83 -1.02 -3.89 12.21
C ALA A 83 0.27 -4.49 12.77
N LEU A 84 0.32 -4.76 14.08
CA LEU A 84 1.47 -5.34 14.76
C LEU A 84 1.40 -6.87 14.85
N LYS A 85 0.24 -7.47 14.60
CA LYS A 85 0.09 -8.92 14.62
C LYS A 85 0.67 -9.52 13.34
N PRO A 86 1.64 -10.43 13.44
CA PRO A 86 2.27 -11.00 12.27
C PRO A 86 1.31 -11.88 11.48
N LEU A 87 1.40 -11.84 10.16
CA LEU A 87 0.87 -12.90 9.30
C LEU A 87 1.54 -14.24 9.66
N PRO A 88 0.77 -15.33 9.79
CA PRO A 88 1.32 -16.65 10.09
C PRO A 88 2.16 -17.17 8.92
N ALA A 89 3.15 -18.01 9.22
CA ALA A 89 3.91 -18.70 8.19
C ALA A 89 3.00 -19.60 7.34
N GLY A 90 3.24 -19.64 6.03
CA GLY A 90 2.42 -20.41 5.09
C GLY A 90 1.11 -19.72 4.68
N HIS A 91 0.83 -18.51 5.19
CA HIS A 91 -0.29 -17.69 4.73
C HIS A 91 -0.22 -17.45 3.23
N LYS A 92 -1.32 -17.68 2.51
CA LYS A 92 -1.41 -17.51 1.06
C LYS A 92 -1.95 -16.14 0.71
N ILE A 93 -1.15 -15.36 -0.01
CA ILE A 93 -1.52 -14.05 -0.58
C ILE A 93 -2.22 -14.29 -1.93
N ALA A 94 -3.20 -13.44 -2.26
CA ALA A 94 -3.88 -13.48 -3.55
C ALA A 94 -3.01 -12.89 -4.67
N GLU A 95 -3.47 -13.01 -5.92
CA GLU A 95 -2.78 -12.39 -7.06
C GLU A 95 -2.82 -10.85 -6.93
N ALA A 96 -1.64 -10.24 -6.88
CA ALA A 96 -1.51 -8.80 -6.74
C ALA A 96 -1.81 -8.08 -8.05
N LYS A 97 -2.57 -6.98 -7.96
CA LYS A 97 -2.87 -6.08 -9.09
C LYS A 97 -2.36 -4.68 -8.78
N PRO A 98 -1.97 -3.89 -9.81
CA PRO A 98 -1.59 -2.49 -9.59
C PRO A 98 -2.73 -1.70 -8.92
N LEU A 99 -2.43 -1.10 -7.76
CA LEU A 99 -3.42 -0.38 -6.95
C LEU A 99 -3.75 1.02 -7.48
N PHE A 100 -2.77 1.64 -8.14
CA PHE A 100 -2.88 3.00 -8.66
C PHE A 100 -2.62 2.99 -10.16
N ARG A 101 -3.47 3.69 -10.90
CA ARG A 101 -3.24 3.97 -12.33
C ARG A 101 -2.48 5.28 -12.45
N LYS A 102 -1.51 5.31 -13.36
CA LYS A 102 -0.87 6.56 -13.74
C LYS A 102 -1.92 7.46 -14.39
N ILE A 103 -1.91 8.74 -14.05
CA ILE A 103 -2.75 9.73 -14.72
C ILE A 103 -2.06 10.04 -16.06
N GLU A 104 -2.66 9.63 -17.17
CA GLU A 104 -2.15 9.82 -18.53
C GLU A 104 -2.64 11.12 -19.19
N ALA A 105 -3.24 12.03 -18.40
CA ALA A 105 -3.74 13.28 -18.93
C ALA A 105 -2.60 14.16 -19.44
N ASP A 106 -2.67 14.54 -20.72
CA ASP A 106 -1.98 15.70 -21.28
C ASP A 106 -2.22 16.89 -20.34
N GLU A 107 -1.20 17.69 -20.07
CA GLU A 107 -1.23 18.81 -19.13
C GLU A 107 -2.45 19.73 -19.40
N LYS A 108 -2.78 19.92 -20.68
CA LYS A 108 -3.99 20.64 -21.11
C LYS A 108 -5.30 20.02 -20.64
N LYS A 109 -5.42 18.68 -20.69
CA LYS A 109 -6.62 17.98 -20.22
C LYS A 109 -6.75 18.06 -18.70
N LEU A 110 -5.62 18.07 -17.98
CA LEU A 110 -5.62 18.22 -16.52
C LEU A 110 -6.11 19.63 -16.13
N ASP A 111 -5.63 20.65 -16.83
CA ASP A 111 -6.07 22.04 -16.65
C ASP A 111 -7.56 22.22 -16.98
N GLU A 112 -8.05 21.60 -18.06
CA GLU A 112 -9.47 21.61 -18.40
C GLU A 112 -10.33 20.93 -17.32
N MET A 113 -9.86 19.82 -16.73
CA MET A 113 -10.54 19.16 -15.61
C MET A 113 -10.55 20.05 -14.37
N LEU A 114 -9.44 20.71 -14.06
CA LEU A 114 -9.33 21.65 -12.95
C LEU A 114 -10.30 22.84 -13.12
N GLU A 115 -10.35 23.43 -14.31
CA GLU A 115 -11.26 24.54 -14.61
C GLU A 115 -12.74 24.13 -14.54
N LYS A 116 -13.09 22.92 -15.00
CA LYS A 116 -14.44 22.38 -14.83
C LYS A 116 -14.83 22.23 -13.36
N VAL A 117 -13.93 21.70 -12.53
CA VAL A 117 -14.16 21.55 -11.08
C VAL A 117 -14.28 22.92 -10.39
N ARG A 118 -13.42 23.87 -10.73
CA ARG A 118 -13.48 25.25 -10.19
C ARG A 118 -14.82 25.92 -10.51
N LYS A 119 -15.29 25.81 -11.76
CA LYS A 119 -16.60 26.36 -12.17
C LYS A 119 -17.77 25.68 -11.46
N ALA A 120 -17.68 24.37 -11.21
CA ALA A 120 -18.71 23.63 -10.48
C ALA A 120 -18.76 23.99 -8.99
N LEU A 121 -17.62 24.32 -8.38
CA LEU A 121 -17.54 24.76 -6.98
C LEU A 121 -17.90 26.25 -6.77
N ALA A 122 -17.81 27.07 -7.82
CA ALA A 122 -18.16 28.49 -7.78
C ALA A 122 -19.65 28.78 -8.00
N LYS A 123 -20.47 27.74 -8.15
CA LYS A 123 -21.92 27.81 -8.35
C LYS A 123 -22.65 27.23 -7.14
#